data_AF-A0A7S0QLE8-F1
#
_entry.id   AF-A0A7S0QLE8-F1
#
_cell.length_a   1.000
_cell.length_b   1.000
_cell.length_c   1.000
_cell.angle_alpha   90.00
_cell.angle_beta   90.00
_cell.angle_gamma   90.00
#
_symmetry.space_group_name_H-M   'P 1'
#
loop_
_entity.id
_entity.type
_entity.pdbx_description
1 polymer ?
#
loop_
_entity_poly.entity_id
_entity_poly.type
_entity_poly.pdbx_seq_one_letter_code
_entity_poly.pdbx_strand_id
1 'polypeptide(L)'
;GLLVQFLQTRDPPVLPPLQKEHLQYNGRTLVLPPPIARIGRLEVRYYGSDSETRDKAVELRGFGSSNKSTAADLLAQFIHFLANEYDFEFDCICVREGRRKPANKEQFKHKHVAYICIEDPFDPSDNVARSVTEASVRKIRLEFLRANHIMSTTGDFGRVCGFPSTSSRGAVQAQVSVATPPLVSGLVKPGNAPSNQMHAKTAQKASEPARSSKQSISVPQSSQSVPPQSQQQRHSSLQLQQHQQKQSAQQQRNQQQHLVQPQQFQHQHQQQQLQHQQ
;
A
#
# COMPACT_ATOMS: atom_id res chain seq x y z
N GLY A 1 -6.91 -8.00 -5.51
CA GLY A 1 -6.23 -7.12 -4.55
C GLY A 1 -7.12 -6.87 -3.34
N LEU A 2 -7.42 -5.60 -3.04
CA LEU A 2 -8.08 -5.11 -1.81
C LEU A 2 -9.23 -5.98 -1.29
N LEU A 3 -10.32 -6.13 -2.05
CA LEU A 3 -11.51 -6.87 -1.58
C LEU A 3 -11.19 -8.32 -1.18
N VAL A 4 -10.33 -9.02 -1.94
CA VAL A 4 -9.97 -10.42 -1.64
C VAL A 4 -9.21 -10.49 -0.32
N GLN A 5 -8.23 -9.61 -0.09
CA GLN A 5 -7.49 -9.58 1.18
C GLN A 5 -8.38 -9.17 2.36
N PHE A 6 -9.27 -8.19 2.17
CA PHE A 6 -10.24 -7.78 3.17
C PHE A 6 -11.15 -8.95 3.61
N LEU A 7 -11.61 -9.77 2.66
CA LEU A 7 -12.40 -10.99 2.91
C LEU A 7 -11.58 -12.11 3.56
N GLN A 8 -10.28 -12.18 3.27
CA GLN A 8 -9.32 -13.09 3.92
C GLN A 8 -9.01 -12.70 5.37
N THR A 9 -9.19 -11.42 5.74
CA THR A 9 -8.99 -10.92 7.11
C THR A 9 -10.29 -10.45 7.78
N ARG A 10 -11.43 -11.03 7.42
CA ARG A 10 -12.62 -11.02 8.29
C ARG A 10 -12.40 -12.03 9.42
N ASP A 11 -13.15 -11.87 10.50
CA ASP A 11 -13.23 -12.86 11.58
C ASP A 11 -14.71 -13.24 11.82
N PRO A 12 -15.13 -14.49 11.51
CA PRO A 12 -14.37 -15.51 10.79
C PRO A 12 -14.03 -15.11 9.34
N PRO A 13 -12.97 -15.65 8.73
CA PRO A 13 -12.57 -15.28 7.36
C PRO A 13 -13.56 -15.81 6.31
N VAL A 14 -13.87 -15.00 5.31
CA VAL A 14 -14.81 -15.36 4.22
C VAL A 14 -14.09 -16.13 3.10
N LEU A 15 -12.83 -15.79 2.82
CA LEU A 15 -12.01 -16.43 1.79
C LEU A 15 -10.69 -16.96 2.37
N PRO A 16 -10.17 -18.10 1.90
CA PRO A 16 -8.84 -18.56 2.24
C PRO A 16 -7.75 -17.81 1.43
N PRO A 17 -6.53 -17.67 1.97
CA PRO A 17 -5.34 -17.36 1.17
C PRO A 17 -4.88 -18.57 0.37
N LEU A 18 -5.40 -18.67 -0.86
CA LEU A 18 -5.22 -19.83 -1.75
C LEU A 18 -3.76 -20.15 -2.12
N GLN A 19 -2.83 -19.24 -1.86
CA GLN A 19 -1.40 -19.38 -2.21
C GLN A 19 -0.50 -19.38 -0.97
N LYS A 20 -1.07 -19.61 0.23
CA LYS A 20 -0.31 -19.70 1.48
C LYS A 20 0.27 -21.09 1.64
N GLU A 21 1.57 -21.19 1.93
CA GLU A 21 2.29 -22.47 2.00
C GLU A 21 1.61 -23.49 2.92
N HIS A 22 1.03 -23.01 4.03
CA HIS A 22 0.23 -23.80 4.97
C HIS A 22 -1.12 -23.13 5.23
N LEU A 23 -2.22 -23.84 4.97
CA LEU A 23 -3.60 -23.39 5.21
C LEU A 23 -4.30 -24.34 6.19
N GLN A 24 -4.82 -23.81 7.29
CA GLN A 24 -5.64 -24.59 8.21
C GLN A 24 -7.11 -24.60 7.75
N TYR A 25 -7.69 -25.78 7.58
CA TYR A 25 -9.11 -25.93 7.22
C TYR A 25 -9.67 -27.26 7.73
N ASN A 26 -10.87 -27.26 8.32
CA ASN A 26 -11.55 -28.44 8.87
C ASN A 26 -10.66 -29.34 9.74
N GLY A 27 -9.84 -28.74 10.62
CA GLY A 27 -8.92 -29.44 11.52
C GLY A 27 -7.67 -30.04 10.84
N ARG A 28 -7.44 -29.76 9.54
CA ARG A 28 -6.30 -30.26 8.76
C ARG A 28 -5.40 -29.10 8.33
N THR A 29 -4.08 -29.35 8.36
CA THR A 29 -3.10 -28.49 7.69
C THR A 29 -2.94 -28.94 6.25
N LEU A 30 -3.35 -28.09 5.33
CA LEU A 30 -3.14 -28.25 3.90
C LEU A 30 -1.77 -27.65 3.54
N VAL A 31 -1.07 -28.27 2.60
CA VAL A 31 0.21 -27.81 2.06
C VAL A 31 0.00 -27.38 0.61
N LEU A 32 0.54 -26.23 0.23
CA LEU A 32 0.34 -25.61 -1.08
C LEU A 32 0.86 -26.55 -2.20
N PRO A 33 0.02 -26.93 -3.19
CA PRO A 33 0.45 -27.86 -4.25
C PRO A 33 1.63 -27.33 -5.09
N PRO A 34 2.30 -28.21 -5.85
CA PRO A 34 3.34 -27.80 -6.80
C PRO A 34 2.77 -26.87 -7.90
N PRO A 35 3.63 -26.16 -8.64
CA PRO A 35 3.21 -25.32 -9.76
C PRO A 35 2.44 -26.07 -10.84
N ILE A 36 1.22 -25.62 -11.11
CA ILE A 36 0.34 -26.12 -12.18
C ILE A 36 0.73 -25.57 -13.56
N ALA A 37 1.41 -24.43 -13.58
CA ALA A 37 1.94 -23.79 -14.78
C ALA A 37 3.14 -22.90 -14.44
N ARG A 38 4.01 -22.67 -15.43
CA ARG A 38 5.09 -21.69 -15.35
C ARG A 38 5.01 -20.74 -16.53
N ILE A 39 4.98 -19.44 -16.27
CA ILE A 39 4.91 -18.38 -17.29
C ILE A 39 6.18 -17.53 -17.16
N GLY A 40 7.20 -17.90 -17.94
CA GLY A 40 8.54 -17.34 -17.79
C GLY A 40 9.13 -17.64 -16.41
N ARG A 41 9.27 -16.61 -15.57
CA ARG A 41 9.76 -16.72 -14.18
C ARG A 41 8.66 -16.88 -13.13
N LEU A 42 7.38 -16.79 -13.53
CA LEU A 42 6.25 -16.85 -12.60
C LEU A 42 5.76 -18.29 -12.43
N GLU A 43 5.65 -18.74 -11.19
CA GLU A 43 5.05 -20.03 -10.84
C GLU A 43 3.58 -19.84 -10.46
N VAL A 44 2.68 -20.47 -11.20
CA VAL A 44 1.26 -20.51 -10.86
C VAL A 44 1.05 -21.72 -9.96
N ARG A 45 0.81 -21.50 -8.66
CA ARG A 45 0.39 -22.53 -7.68
C ARG A 45 -0.66 -21.96 -6.72
N TYR A 46 -1.73 -22.71 -6.48
CA TYR A 46 -2.79 -22.38 -5.53
C TYR A 46 -3.64 -23.62 -5.20
N TYR A 47 -4.31 -23.65 -4.04
CA TYR A 47 -5.22 -24.73 -3.66
C TYR A 47 -6.45 -24.79 -4.59
N GLY A 48 -6.89 -26.00 -4.94
CA GLY A 48 -8.08 -26.23 -5.76
C GLY A 48 -7.84 -26.26 -7.28
N SER A 49 -6.58 -26.36 -7.71
CA SER A 49 -6.22 -26.66 -9.10
C SER A 49 -5.37 -27.92 -9.17
N ASP A 50 -6.02 -29.06 -9.27
CA ASP A 50 -5.38 -30.35 -9.45
C ASP A 50 -5.26 -30.63 -10.96
N SER A 51 -4.03 -30.68 -11.49
CA SER A 51 -3.79 -30.99 -12.91
C SER A 51 -3.72 -32.48 -13.24
N GLU A 52 -3.69 -33.37 -12.22
CA GLU A 52 -3.49 -34.82 -12.44
C GLU A 52 -4.50 -35.75 -11.75
N THR A 53 -5.14 -35.37 -10.64
CA THR A 53 -6.17 -36.22 -9.99
C THR A 53 -7.35 -35.40 -9.48
N ARG A 54 -8.53 -35.58 -10.10
CA ARG A 54 -9.78 -34.91 -9.65
C ARG A 54 -10.19 -35.30 -8.22
N ASP A 55 -9.66 -36.40 -7.70
CA ASP A 55 -9.98 -36.98 -6.39
C ASP A 55 -9.21 -36.38 -5.21
N LYS A 56 -8.23 -35.48 -5.45
CA LYS A 56 -7.44 -34.82 -4.39
C LYS A 56 -7.69 -33.31 -4.29
N ALA A 57 -8.57 -32.77 -5.13
CA ALA A 57 -8.93 -31.36 -5.08
C ALA A 57 -9.50 -31.03 -3.70
N VAL A 58 -8.73 -30.27 -2.91
CA VAL A 58 -9.17 -29.83 -1.59
C VAL A 58 -10.41 -28.97 -1.77
N GLU A 59 -11.57 -29.52 -1.41
CA GLU A 59 -12.83 -28.80 -1.52
C GLU A 59 -12.89 -27.69 -0.46
N LEU A 60 -12.38 -26.52 -0.82
CA LEU A 60 -12.51 -25.28 -0.04
C LEU A 60 -13.90 -24.64 -0.19
N ARG A 61 -14.89 -25.35 -0.76
CA ARG A 61 -16.28 -24.88 -0.81
C ARG A 61 -16.80 -24.79 0.62
N GLY A 62 -17.47 -23.69 0.93
CA GLY A 62 -17.93 -23.43 2.29
C GLY A 62 -16.82 -23.06 3.29
N PHE A 63 -15.59 -22.71 2.85
CA PHE A 63 -14.54 -22.19 3.75
C PHE A 63 -15.07 -21.05 4.64
N GLY A 64 -15.70 -20.04 4.03
CA GLY A 64 -16.29 -18.91 4.74
C GLY A 64 -17.64 -19.18 5.42
N SER A 65 -18.10 -20.43 5.51
CA SER A 65 -19.46 -20.75 6.04
C SER A 65 -19.66 -20.41 7.52
N SER A 66 -18.57 -20.24 8.27
CA SER A 66 -18.59 -19.73 9.65
C SER A 66 -18.89 -18.23 9.73
N ASN A 67 -18.51 -17.44 8.72
CA ASN A 67 -18.86 -16.03 8.64
C ASN A 67 -20.36 -15.88 8.30
N LYS A 68 -21.08 -15.06 9.06
CA LYS A 68 -22.53 -14.83 8.92
C LYS A 68 -22.88 -13.41 8.48
N SER A 69 -21.89 -12.57 8.14
CA SER A 69 -22.12 -11.21 7.66
C SER A 69 -22.85 -11.25 6.31
N THR A 70 -23.84 -10.38 6.15
CA THR A 70 -24.52 -10.21 4.86
C THR A 70 -23.61 -9.50 3.86
N ALA A 71 -23.98 -9.53 2.58
CA ALA A 71 -23.28 -8.76 1.55
C ALA A 71 -23.27 -7.24 1.84
N ALA A 72 -24.33 -6.72 2.47
CA ALA A 72 -24.41 -5.32 2.90
C ALA A 72 -23.42 -5.01 4.03
N ASP A 73 -23.33 -5.89 5.04
CA ASP A 73 -22.37 -5.74 6.15
C ASP A 73 -20.93 -5.76 5.65
N LEU A 74 -20.60 -6.73 4.78
CA LEU A 74 -19.26 -6.87 4.21
C LEU A 74 -18.89 -5.66 3.34
N LEU A 75 -19.85 -5.09 2.59
CA LEU A 75 -19.65 -3.89 1.80
C LEU A 75 -19.44 -2.64 2.67
N ALA A 76 -20.27 -2.45 3.69
CA ALA A 76 -20.13 -1.33 4.63
C ALA A 76 -18.80 -1.40 5.39
N GLN A 77 -18.43 -2.59 5.88
CA GLN A 77 -17.12 -2.84 6.50
C GLN A 77 -15.95 -2.64 5.52
N PHE A 78 -16.10 -2.99 4.24
CA PHE A 78 -15.03 -2.79 3.24
C PHE A 78 -14.79 -1.32 2.95
N ILE A 79 -15.87 -0.54 2.81
CA ILE A 79 -15.80 0.92 2.67
C ILE A 79 -15.18 1.54 3.93
N HIS A 80 -15.58 1.08 5.13
CA HIS A 80 -15.02 1.54 6.39
C HIS A 80 -13.52 1.24 6.51
N PHE A 81 -13.10 0.03 6.15
CA PHE A 81 -11.71 -0.40 6.12
C PHE A 81 -10.86 0.50 5.22
N LEU A 82 -11.30 0.78 3.99
CA LEU A 82 -10.57 1.64 3.07
C LEU A 82 -10.59 3.13 3.43
N ALA A 83 -11.56 3.57 4.24
CA ALA A 83 -11.67 4.95 4.69
C ALA A 83 -10.89 5.25 5.97
N ASN A 84 -10.79 4.29 6.91
CA ASN A 84 -10.30 4.54 8.28
C ASN A 84 -9.22 3.57 8.76
N GLU A 85 -9.19 2.33 8.26
CA GLU A 85 -8.25 1.30 8.76
C GLU A 85 -7.01 1.13 7.88
N TYR A 86 -7.16 1.19 6.56
CA TYR A 86 -6.09 0.95 5.58
C TYR A 86 -5.18 2.17 5.40
N ASP A 87 -3.93 2.06 5.82
CA ASP A 87 -2.94 3.10 5.63
C ASP A 87 -2.27 2.96 4.25
N PHE A 88 -2.75 3.71 3.27
CA PHE A 88 -2.19 3.71 1.90
C PHE A 88 -0.68 4.01 1.83
N GLU A 89 -0.09 4.63 2.86
CA GLU A 89 1.34 4.95 2.90
C GLU A 89 2.19 3.84 3.54
N PHE A 90 1.70 3.24 4.63
CA PHE A 90 2.43 2.24 5.42
C PHE A 90 1.98 0.79 5.24
N ASP A 91 0.85 0.51 4.58
CA ASP A 91 0.32 -0.84 4.36
C ASP A 91 0.47 -1.35 2.92
N CYS A 92 1.02 -2.56 2.79
CA CYS A 92 1.00 -3.38 1.58
C CYS A 92 -0.01 -4.53 1.70
N ILE A 93 -0.87 -4.65 0.70
CA ILE A 93 -1.90 -5.69 0.59
C ILE A 93 -1.30 -6.93 -0.06
N CYS A 94 -1.31 -8.08 0.64
CA CYS A 94 -0.83 -9.36 0.13
C CYS A 94 -1.94 -10.42 0.15
N VAL A 95 -2.54 -10.67 -1.02
CA VAL A 95 -3.57 -11.71 -1.20
C VAL A 95 -3.01 -13.13 -1.04
N ARG A 96 -1.75 -13.34 -1.46
CA ARG A 96 -1.06 -14.64 -1.41
C ARG A 96 -0.96 -15.20 0.02
N GLU A 97 -0.64 -14.33 0.98
CA GLU A 97 -0.50 -14.70 2.39
C GLU A 97 -1.77 -14.42 3.22
N GLY A 98 -2.77 -13.75 2.64
CA GLY A 98 -4.03 -13.39 3.30
C GLY A 98 -3.85 -12.32 4.38
N ARG A 99 -2.94 -11.37 4.17
CA ARG A 99 -2.62 -10.36 5.19
C ARG A 99 -2.24 -9.01 4.61
N ARG A 100 -2.33 -8.02 5.50
CA ARG A 100 -1.69 -6.72 5.39
C ARG A 100 -0.27 -6.81 5.94
N LYS A 101 0.69 -6.16 5.28
CA LYS A 101 2.12 -6.12 5.65
C LYS A 101 2.56 -4.66 5.76
N PRO A 102 3.60 -4.33 6.53
CA PRO A 102 4.30 -3.06 6.36
C PRO A 102 4.75 -2.87 4.90
N ALA A 103 4.58 -1.67 4.36
CA ALA A 103 4.92 -1.34 2.99
C ALA A 103 6.43 -1.20 2.79
N ASN A 104 7.03 -2.12 2.04
CA ASN A 104 8.36 -1.92 1.47
C ASN A 104 8.22 -1.43 0.03
N LYS A 105 8.32 -0.11 -0.19
CA LYS A 105 8.18 0.49 -1.53
C LYS A 105 9.32 0.07 -2.48
N GLU A 106 10.49 -0.29 -1.94
CA GLU A 106 11.67 -0.75 -2.70
C GLU A 106 11.54 -2.20 -3.21
N GLN A 107 10.59 -3.00 -2.69
CA GLN A 107 10.37 -4.37 -3.15
C GLN A 107 9.84 -4.42 -4.59
N PHE A 108 9.27 -3.31 -5.07
CA PHE A 108 8.62 -3.25 -6.38
C PHE A 108 9.63 -2.85 -7.47
N LYS A 109 9.63 -3.59 -8.58
CA LYS A 109 10.53 -3.40 -9.74
C LYS A 109 10.32 -2.08 -10.52
N HIS A 110 9.37 -1.24 -10.10
CA HIS A 110 9.00 0.01 -10.77
C HIS A 110 9.81 1.18 -10.21
N LYS A 111 10.28 2.07 -11.09
CA LYS A 111 11.10 3.24 -10.69
C LYS A 111 10.29 4.42 -10.14
N HIS A 112 8.96 4.33 -10.13
CA HIS A 112 8.07 5.40 -9.67
C HIS A 112 7.61 5.17 -8.23
N VAL A 113 7.32 6.25 -7.51
CA VAL A 113 6.84 6.20 -6.12
C VAL A 113 5.52 5.44 -6.05
N ALA A 114 5.46 4.40 -5.22
CA ALA A 114 4.22 3.69 -4.92
C ALA A 114 3.38 4.50 -3.91
N TYR A 115 2.23 5.01 -4.39
CA TYR A 115 1.24 5.73 -3.57
C TYR A 115 0.21 4.81 -2.91
N ILE A 116 0.07 3.58 -3.42
CA ILE A 116 -0.72 2.49 -2.84
C ILE A 116 0.09 1.21 -3.09
N CYS A 117 0.16 0.31 -2.11
CA CYS A 117 0.96 -0.92 -2.21
C CYS A 117 0.05 -2.15 -2.28
N ILE A 118 -0.08 -2.76 -3.48
CA ILE A 118 -0.85 -3.99 -3.69
C ILE A 118 0.04 -5.00 -4.40
N GLU A 119 0.52 -6.00 -3.67
CA GLU A 119 1.35 -7.09 -4.18
C GLU A 119 0.57 -7.88 -5.25
N ASP A 120 1.20 -8.11 -6.41
CA ASP A 120 0.66 -9.08 -7.38
C ASP A 120 0.81 -10.50 -6.81
N PRO A 121 -0.26 -11.33 -6.84
CA PRO A 121 -0.24 -12.67 -6.23
C PRO A 121 0.78 -13.64 -6.83
N PHE A 122 1.22 -13.44 -8.07
CA PHE A 122 2.18 -14.32 -8.77
C PHE A 122 3.54 -13.66 -8.96
N ASP A 123 3.61 -12.33 -9.01
CA ASP A 123 4.87 -11.58 -9.01
C ASP A 123 4.95 -10.61 -7.80
N PRO A 124 5.48 -11.05 -6.64
CA PRO A 124 5.63 -10.18 -5.47
C PRO A 124 6.52 -8.94 -5.69
N SER A 125 7.27 -8.86 -6.81
CA SER A 125 8.02 -7.67 -7.20
C SER A 125 7.21 -6.69 -8.06
N ASP A 126 5.95 -7.00 -8.37
CA ASP A 126 5.01 -6.12 -9.07
C ASP A 126 4.00 -5.48 -8.11
N ASN A 127 3.62 -4.23 -8.41
CA ASN A 127 2.58 -3.50 -7.72
C ASN A 127 1.40 -3.33 -8.66
N VAL A 128 0.26 -3.95 -8.34
CA VAL A 128 -0.98 -3.83 -9.11
C VAL A 128 -1.46 -2.38 -9.20
N ALA A 129 -1.13 -1.56 -8.19
CA ALA A 129 -1.48 -0.13 -8.14
C ALA A 129 -0.46 0.82 -8.78
N ARG A 130 0.50 0.32 -9.57
CA ARG A 130 1.58 1.11 -10.22
C ARG A 130 1.11 2.32 -11.05
N SER A 131 -0.13 2.32 -11.54
CA SER A 131 -0.70 3.42 -12.33
C SER A 131 -1.34 4.53 -11.49
N VAL A 132 -1.39 4.39 -10.16
CA VAL A 132 -1.97 5.40 -9.25
C VAL A 132 -0.96 6.52 -9.03
N THR A 133 -1.34 7.73 -9.42
CA THR A 133 -0.57 8.96 -9.17
C THR A 133 -0.95 9.62 -7.84
N GLU A 134 -0.17 10.60 -7.40
CA GLU A 134 -0.43 11.40 -6.19
C GLU A 134 -1.84 12.04 -6.18
N ALA A 135 -2.21 12.66 -7.31
CA ALA A 135 -3.51 13.28 -7.48
C ALA A 135 -4.65 12.25 -7.41
N SER A 136 -4.41 11.04 -7.93
CA SER A 136 -5.38 9.95 -7.88
C SER A 136 -5.51 9.34 -6.49
N VAL A 137 -4.43 9.09 -5.74
CA VAL A 137 -4.54 8.55 -4.36
C VAL A 137 -5.28 9.52 -3.44
N ARG A 138 -5.07 10.84 -3.60
CA ARG A 138 -5.83 11.85 -2.83
C ARG A 138 -7.33 11.76 -3.13
N LYS A 139 -7.72 11.65 -4.40
CA LYS A 139 -9.12 11.48 -4.80
C LYS A 139 -9.72 10.17 -4.26
N ILE A 140 -8.98 9.06 -4.36
CA ILE A 140 -9.39 7.75 -3.84
C ILE A 140 -9.64 7.81 -2.32
N ARG A 141 -8.70 8.38 -1.54
CA ARG A 141 -8.87 8.58 -0.09
C ARG A 141 -10.12 9.40 0.25
N LEU A 142 -10.31 10.54 -0.40
CA LEU A 142 -11.47 11.41 -0.18
C LEU A 142 -12.80 10.73 -0.55
N GLU A 143 -12.81 9.93 -1.62
CA GLU A 143 -14.00 9.24 -2.08
C GLU A 143 -14.42 8.09 -1.15
N PHE A 144 -13.46 7.34 -0.59
CA PHE A 144 -13.79 6.36 0.45
C PHE A 144 -14.29 7.02 1.73
N LEU A 145 -13.75 8.18 2.13
CA LEU A 145 -14.29 8.96 3.26
C LEU A 145 -15.73 9.43 2.99
N ARG A 146 -16.03 9.92 1.78
CA ARG A 146 -17.40 10.30 1.35
C ARG A 146 -18.35 9.10 1.40
N ALA A 147 -17.94 7.96 0.82
CA ALA A 147 -18.71 6.73 0.80
C ALA A 147 -18.99 6.20 2.21
N ASN A 148 -17.97 6.16 3.08
CA ASN A 148 -18.09 5.74 4.47
C ASN A 148 -19.06 6.64 5.24
N HIS A 149 -18.98 7.95 5.07
CA HIS A 149 -19.89 8.90 5.72
C HIS A 149 -21.36 8.69 5.30
N ILE A 150 -21.64 8.51 4.00
CA ILE A 150 -23.01 8.26 3.52
C ILE A 150 -23.51 6.90 4.02
N MET A 151 -22.66 5.87 3.95
CA MET A 151 -23.01 4.52 4.41
C MET A 151 -23.32 4.48 5.91
N SER A 152 -22.53 5.15 6.74
CA SER A 152 -22.72 5.15 8.20
C SER A 152 -23.84 6.07 8.70
N THR A 153 -24.21 7.11 7.93
CA THR A 153 -25.27 8.06 8.33
C THR A 153 -26.64 7.76 7.73
N THR A 154 -26.69 7.18 6.52
CA THR A 154 -27.95 7.00 5.78
C THR A 154 -28.18 5.58 5.27
N GLY A 155 -27.14 4.75 5.16
CA GLY A 155 -27.22 3.45 4.47
C GLY A 155 -27.54 3.54 2.97
N ASP A 156 -27.60 4.75 2.39
CA ASP A 156 -28.01 4.96 1.00
C ASP A 156 -26.88 4.60 0.03
N PHE A 157 -26.85 3.32 -0.35
CA PHE A 157 -25.96 2.79 -1.37
C PHE A 157 -26.14 3.47 -2.74
N GLY A 158 -27.36 3.93 -3.05
CA GLY A 158 -27.64 4.67 -4.28
C GLY A 158 -26.81 5.95 -4.37
N ARG A 159 -26.82 6.72 -3.28
CA ARG A 159 -26.03 7.96 -3.12
C ARG A 159 -24.53 7.71 -2.92
N VAL A 160 -24.13 6.54 -2.40
CA VAL A 160 -22.72 6.10 -2.44
C VAL A 160 -22.26 5.92 -3.89
N CYS A 161 -23.03 5.21 -4.72
CA CYS A 161 -22.68 5.00 -6.13
C CYS A 161 -22.84 6.24 -7.04
N GLY A 162 -23.34 7.36 -6.51
CA GLY A 162 -23.56 8.57 -7.29
C GLY A 162 -24.72 8.45 -8.30
N PHE A 163 -25.62 7.48 -8.11
CA PHE A 163 -26.89 7.51 -8.83
C PHE A 163 -27.64 8.80 -8.45
N PRO A 164 -28.31 9.47 -9.41
CA PRO A 164 -29.19 10.57 -9.06
C PRO A 164 -30.23 10.01 -8.09
N SER A 165 -30.34 10.63 -6.91
CA SER A 165 -31.39 10.28 -5.94
C SER A 165 -32.71 10.28 -6.68
N THR A 166 -33.37 9.13 -6.75
CA THR A 166 -34.67 9.01 -7.43
C THR A 166 -35.67 9.83 -6.64
N SER A 167 -35.81 11.10 -7.03
CA SER A 167 -36.85 11.98 -6.55
C SER A 167 -38.17 11.23 -6.62
N SER A 168 -38.91 11.26 -5.52
CA SER A 168 -40.15 10.54 -5.30
C SER A 168 -40.99 10.41 -6.58
N ARG A 169 -41.33 9.17 -6.96
CA ARG A 169 -42.31 8.94 -8.01
C ARG A 169 -43.66 9.49 -7.57
N GLY A 170 -44.00 10.69 -8.05
CA GLY A 170 -45.35 11.21 -8.12
C GLY A 170 -45.98 11.68 -6.80
N ALA A 171 -45.66 12.91 -6.41
CA ALA A 171 -46.70 13.85 -5.99
C ALA A 171 -46.75 14.96 -7.04
N VAL A 172 -47.92 15.18 -7.63
CA VAL A 172 -48.08 16.06 -8.80
C VAL A 172 -48.08 17.52 -8.37
N GLN A 173 -47.17 18.32 -8.92
CA GLN A 173 -47.49 19.71 -9.22
C GLN A 173 -46.74 20.19 -10.46
N ALA A 174 -47.50 20.68 -11.43
CA ALA A 174 -46.97 21.28 -12.65
C ALA A 174 -46.33 22.64 -12.35
N GLN A 175 -45.42 23.07 -13.22
CA GLN A 175 -45.53 24.35 -13.95
C GLN A 175 -44.63 24.30 -15.19
N VAL A 176 -45.00 25.10 -16.19
CA VAL A 176 -44.44 25.08 -17.56
C VAL A 176 -43.75 26.42 -17.80
N SER A 177 -42.55 26.42 -18.43
CA SER A 177 -42.19 27.30 -19.56
C SER A 177 -40.69 27.31 -19.86
N VAL A 178 -40.37 27.68 -21.10
CA VAL A 178 -39.06 27.61 -21.77
C VAL A 178 -38.55 29.02 -22.07
N ALA A 179 -37.24 29.28 -21.96
CA ALA A 179 -36.44 30.08 -22.93
C ALA A 179 -35.00 30.44 -22.43
N THR A 180 -34.18 30.84 -23.39
CA THR A 180 -32.71 30.98 -23.39
C THR A 180 -32.17 32.40 -23.01
N PRO A 181 -30.84 32.62 -22.90
CA PRO A 181 -30.24 33.75 -22.15
C PRO A 181 -29.93 35.01 -23.01
N PRO A 182 -29.51 36.12 -22.38
CA PRO A 182 -28.91 37.25 -23.08
C PRO A 182 -27.37 37.14 -23.19
N LEU A 183 -26.86 37.51 -24.37
CA LEU A 183 -25.45 37.79 -24.66
C LEU A 183 -25.33 39.31 -24.96
N VAL A 184 -24.29 39.98 -24.48
CA VAL A 184 -23.91 41.33 -24.97
C VAL A 184 -22.38 41.40 -25.13
N SER A 185 -21.92 42.10 -26.17
CA SER A 185 -20.52 42.19 -26.61
C SER A 185 -20.13 43.63 -27.00
N GLY A 186 -18.84 43.98 -26.84
CA GLY A 186 -18.19 45.26 -27.19
C GLY A 186 -16.82 45.36 -26.48
N LEU A 187 -15.63 45.27 -27.12
CA LEU A 187 -14.96 46.16 -28.10
C LEU A 187 -14.81 47.62 -27.58
N VAL A 188 -13.64 48.31 -27.53
CA VAL A 188 -12.31 48.20 -28.19
C VAL A 188 -11.13 48.68 -27.28
N LYS A 189 -9.92 48.15 -27.55
CA LYS A 189 -8.48 48.49 -27.26
C LYS A 189 -8.07 50.00 -27.11
N PRO A 190 -6.75 50.37 -26.98
CA PRO A 190 -5.64 49.97 -26.07
C PRO A 190 -4.82 51.18 -25.49
N GLY A 191 -3.82 50.96 -24.62
CA GLY A 191 -2.74 51.97 -24.42
C GLY A 191 -1.79 51.83 -23.21
N ASN A 192 -0.50 51.61 -23.49
CA ASN A 192 0.75 51.98 -22.78
C ASN A 192 0.93 51.90 -21.24
N ALA A 193 2.12 51.39 -20.88
CA ALA A 193 2.78 51.47 -19.55
C ALA A 193 3.36 52.90 -19.30
N PRO A 194 3.90 53.29 -18.11
CA PRO A 194 4.97 52.56 -17.41
C PRO A 194 5.00 52.57 -15.86
N SER A 195 5.90 51.70 -15.35
CA SER A 195 6.67 51.73 -14.10
C SER A 195 6.45 52.88 -13.09
N ASN A 196 6.25 52.52 -11.81
CA ASN A 196 7.03 53.16 -10.74
C ASN A 196 7.15 52.28 -9.47
N GLN A 197 8.36 52.30 -8.94
CA GLN A 197 8.74 51.95 -7.57
C GLN A 197 7.99 52.82 -6.54
N MET A 198 7.84 52.36 -5.29
CA MET A 198 8.65 52.86 -4.16
C MET A 198 8.25 52.27 -2.80
N HIS A 199 9.29 51.94 -2.01
CA HIS A 199 9.42 52.01 -0.55
C HIS A 199 8.19 52.15 0.36
N ALA A 200 8.10 51.26 1.37
CA ALA A 200 7.50 51.54 2.67
C ALA A 200 8.59 51.45 3.77
N LYS A 201 8.58 52.38 4.73
CA LYS A 201 9.60 52.52 5.78
C LYS A 201 9.17 51.90 7.12
N THR A 202 10.22 51.48 7.83
CA THR A 202 10.46 51.25 9.27
C THR A 202 9.54 51.92 10.33
N ALA A 203 9.56 51.32 11.54
CA ALA A 203 9.29 51.88 12.90
C ALA A 203 7.84 51.77 13.45
N GLN A 204 7.58 51.66 14.78
CA GLN A 204 8.25 51.01 15.94
C GLN A 204 7.34 51.20 17.20
N LYS A 205 7.34 50.25 18.17
CA LYS A 205 6.79 50.37 19.57
C LYS A 205 5.27 50.66 19.71
N ALA A 206 4.52 50.25 20.76
CA ALA A 206 4.67 49.37 21.95
C ALA A 206 3.24 48.85 22.32
N SER A 207 2.87 48.15 23.42
CA SER A 207 3.52 47.81 24.70
C SER A 207 2.93 46.52 25.34
N GLU A 208 3.30 46.22 26.60
CA GLU A 208 2.89 45.10 27.48
C GLU A 208 1.64 45.39 28.37
N PRO A 209 1.10 44.50 29.27
CA PRO A 209 1.77 43.37 29.97
C PRO A 209 1.04 42.02 30.26
N ALA A 210 1.87 40.97 30.40
CA ALA A 210 1.91 39.87 31.40
C ALA A 210 0.70 38.98 31.81
N ARG A 211 0.91 37.64 31.79
CA ARG A 211 0.96 36.78 33.01
C ARG A 211 1.42 35.31 32.79
N SER A 212 2.28 34.81 33.70
CA SER A 212 2.37 33.41 34.21
C SER A 212 2.80 32.26 33.26
N SER A 213 3.55 31.21 33.64
CA SER A 213 4.45 30.89 34.79
C SER A 213 5.18 29.55 34.54
N LYS A 214 6.47 29.43 34.91
CA LYS A 214 7.25 28.17 35.12
C LYS A 214 7.47 27.31 33.84
N GLN A 215 8.49 26.46 33.70
CA GLN A 215 9.46 25.90 34.65
C GLN A 215 10.81 25.61 33.94
N SER A 216 11.92 25.55 34.67
CA SER A 216 13.29 25.49 34.12
C SER A 216 13.93 24.10 34.19
N ILE A 217 14.50 23.62 33.08
CA ILE A 217 15.59 22.60 33.07
C ILE A 217 16.65 23.03 32.05
N SER A 218 17.91 23.02 32.46
CA SER A 218 19.06 23.50 31.70
C SER A 218 19.81 22.38 30.97
N VAL A 219 20.15 22.59 29.69
CA VAL A 219 21.11 21.78 28.92
C VAL A 219 22.11 22.75 28.26
N PRO A 220 23.43 22.52 28.37
CA PRO A 220 24.43 23.46 27.84
C PRO A 220 24.47 23.43 26.32
N GLN A 221 24.33 24.62 25.71
CA GLN A 221 24.28 24.80 24.26
C GLN A 221 25.65 25.22 23.74
N SER A 222 26.42 24.29 23.17
CA SER A 222 27.69 24.57 22.50
C SER A 222 27.47 25.05 21.06
N SER A 223 27.27 26.36 20.91
CA SER A 223 27.15 27.02 19.61
C SER A 223 28.51 27.21 18.93
N GLN A 224 28.93 26.22 18.13
CA GLN A 224 29.96 26.43 17.11
C GLN A 224 29.33 26.55 15.72
N SER A 225 29.54 27.70 15.09
CA SER A 225 29.14 28.00 13.71
C SER A 225 30.07 27.30 12.72
N VAL A 226 29.50 26.44 11.87
CA VAL A 226 30.24 25.76 10.78
C VAL A 226 29.82 26.37 9.43
N PRO A 227 30.76 26.78 8.57
CA PRO A 227 30.45 27.38 7.27
C PRO A 227 29.95 26.36 6.24
N PRO A 228 29.17 26.78 5.23
CA PRO A 228 28.52 25.88 4.28
C PRO A 228 29.46 25.47 3.13
N GLN A 229 30.24 24.39 3.30
CA GLN A 229 31.06 23.86 2.18
C GLN A 229 31.27 22.33 2.13
N SER A 230 30.61 21.55 2.99
CA SER A 230 30.98 20.13 3.24
C SER A 230 29.88 19.08 3.03
N GLN A 231 28.88 19.32 2.17
CA GLN A 231 27.93 18.26 1.79
C GLN A 231 28.57 17.22 0.84
N GLN A 232 29.27 17.67 -0.20
CA GLN A 232 29.82 16.78 -1.24
C GLN A 232 30.91 15.82 -0.70
N GLN A 233 31.74 16.29 0.24
CA GLN A 233 32.74 15.46 0.93
C GLN A 233 32.14 14.44 1.91
N ARG A 234 30.95 14.69 2.49
CA ARG A 234 30.27 13.69 3.33
C ARG A 234 29.62 12.58 2.51
N HIS A 235 29.15 12.87 1.30
CA HIS A 235 28.61 11.83 0.42
C HIS A 235 29.70 10.89 -0.09
N SER A 236 30.89 11.39 -0.44
CA SER A 236 32.00 10.55 -0.90
C SER A 236 32.57 9.65 0.21
N SER A 237 32.75 10.16 1.43
CA SER A 237 33.23 9.34 2.56
C SER A 237 32.23 8.25 2.95
N LEU A 238 30.93 8.56 2.98
CA LEU A 238 29.88 7.59 3.29
C LEU A 238 29.73 6.50 2.21
N GLN A 239 29.92 6.86 0.94
CA GLN A 239 29.95 5.88 -0.16
C GLN A 239 31.16 4.96 -0.09
N LEU A 240 32.35 5.51 0.19
CA LEU A 240 33.58 4.71 0.33
C LEU A 240 33.48 3.72 1.49
N GLN A 241 32.92 4.14 2.62
CA GLN A 241 32.71 3.27 3.79
C GLN A 241 31.69 2.15 3.52
N GLN A 242 30.58 2.45 2.83
CA GLN A 242 29.64 1.41 2.39
C GLN A 242 30.27 0.43 1.39
N HIS A 243 31.13 0.91 0.48
CA HIS A 243 31.82 0.05 -0.46
C HIS A 243 32.80 -0.90 0.26
N GLN A 244 33.55 -0.39 1.24
CA GLN A 244 34.48 -1.18 2.04
C GLN A 244 33.77 -2.24 2.91
N GLN A 245 32.61 -1.92 3.50
CA GLN A 245 31.77 -2.89 4.21
C GLN A 245 31.21 -4.00 3.28
N LYS A 246 30.83 -3.66 2.04
CA LYS A 246 30.38 -4.67 1.06
C LYS A 246 31.51 -5.61 0.65
N GLN A 247 32.72 -5.08 0.43
CA GLN A 247 33.89 -5.90 0.13
C GLN A 247 34.25 -6.87 1.27
N SER A 248 34.29 -6.40 2.52
CA SER A 248 34.63 -7.27 3.66
C SER A 248 33.57 -8.35 3.92
N ALA A 249 32.29 -8.02 3.82
CA ALA A 249 31.21 -9.00 3.92
C ALA A 249 31.27 -10.08 2.81
N GLN A 250 31.67 -9.70 1.59
CA GLN A 250 31.82 -10.65 0.49
C GLN A 250 33.07 -11.54 0.64
N GLN A 251 34.19 -11.00 1.15
CA GLN A 251 35.36 -11.81 1.51
C GLN A 251 35.05 -12.81 2.63
N GLN A 252 34.26 -12.43 3.64
CA GLN A 252 33.81 -13.35 4.70
C GLN A 252 32.91 -14.46 4.15
N ARG A 253 31.98 -14.16 3.24
CA ARG A 253 31.15 -15.17 2.57
C ARG A 253 31.99 -16.18 1.76
N ASN A 254 32.98 -15.71 1.00
CA ASN A 254 33.84 -16.60 0.22
C ASN A 254 34.69 -17.51 1.12
N GLN A 255 35.18 -17.00 2.26
CA GLN A 255 35.90 -17.82 3.25
C GLN A 255 34.98 -18.89 3.90
N GLN A 256 33.74 -18.53 4.24
CA GLN A 256 32.77 -19.50 4.77
C GLN A 256 32.43 -20.59 3.74
N GLN A 257 32.26 -20.24 2.47
CA GLN A 257 32.03 -21.23 1.40
C GLN A 257 33.22 -22.19 1.25
N HIS A 258 34.46 -21.68 1.28
CA HIS A 258 35.66 -22.52 1.24
C HIS A 258 35.79 -23.48 2.43
N LEU A 259 35.24 -23.14 3.61
CA LEU A 259 35.30 -24.01 4.79
C LEU A 259 34.18 -25.06 4.81
N VAL A 260 32.98 -24.73 4.31
CA VAL A 260 31.82 -25.63 4.28
C VAL A 260 31.91 -26.67 3.16
N GLN A 261 32.46 -26.30 2.00
CA GLN A 261 32.46 -27.17 0.81
C GLN A 261 33.25 -28.49 0.99
N PRO A 262 34.44 -28.52 1.64
CA PRO A 262 35.14 -29.78 1.95
C PRO A 262 34.37 -30.67 2.92
N GLN A 263 33.70 -30.09 3.93
CA GLN A 263 32.90 -30.84 4.90
C GLN A 263 31.69 -31.51 4.23
N GLN A 264 31.01 -30.82 3.31
CA GLN A 264 29.93 -31.40 2.52
C GLN A 264 30.41 -32.57 1.66
N PHE A 265 31.57 -32.44 1.00
CA PHE A 265 32.18 -33.53 0.22
C PHE A 265 32.53 -34.76 1.07
N GLN A 266 33.15 -34.56 2.24
CA GLN A 266 33.43 -35.67 3.16
C GLN A 266 32.15 -36.36 3.64
N HIS A 267 31.13 -35.59 4.02
CA HIS A 267 29.86 -36.15 4.48
C HIS A 267 29.13 -36.94 3.38
N GLN A 268 29.11 -36.42 2.15
CA GLN A 268 28.50 -37.10 1.01
C GLN A 268 29.25 -38.39 0.65
N HIS A 269 30.59 -38.37 0.71
CA HIS A 269 31.40 -39.57 0.48
C HIS A 269 31.18 -40.63 1.58
N GLN A 270 31.06 -40.21 2.85
CA GLN A 270 30.74 -41.11 3.96
C GLN A 270 29.35 -41.75 3.80
N GLN A 271 28.34 -41.01 3.35
CA GLN A 271 27.02 -41.59 3.03
C GLN A 271 27.10 -42.61 1.90
N GLN A 272 27.89 -42.36 0.84
CA GLN A 272 28.09 -43.32 -0.24
C GLN A 272 28.78 -44.61 0.24
N GLN A 273 29.79 -44.52 1.11
CA GLN A 273 30.45 -45.70 1.69
C GLN A 273 29.49 -46.54 2.56
N LEU A 274 28.57 -45.89 3.28
CA LEU A 274 27.54 -46.58 4.07
C LEU A 274 26.48 -47.27 3.19
N GLN A 275 26.19 -46.73 2.00
CA GLN A 275 25.27 -47.34 1.03
C GLN A 275 25.85 -48.55 0.28
N HIS A 276 27.18 -48.69 0.21
CA HIS A 276 27.85 -49.85 -0.41
C HIS A 276 28.15 -51.00 0.60
N GLN A 277 27.66 -50.89 1.84
CA GLN A 277 27.84 -51.89 2.91
C GLN A 277 26.53 -52.60 3.30
N GLN A 278 25.48 -52.46 2.49
CA GLN A 278 24.25 -53.25 2.50
C GLN A 278 24.07 -53.93 1.14
#